data_AF-A0A8S4DXX5-F1
#
_entry.id   AF-A0A8S4DXX5-F1
#
_cell.length_a   1.000
_cell.length_b   1.000
_cell.length_c   1.000
_cell.angle_alpha   90.00
_cell.angle_beta   90.00
_cell.angle_gamma   90.00
#
_symmetry.space_group_name_H-M   'P 1'
#
loop_
_entity.id
_entity.type
_entity.pdbx_description
1 polymer ?
#
loop_
_entity_poly.entity_id
_entity_poly.type
_entity_poly.pdbx_seq_one_letter_code
_entity_poly.pdbx_strand_id
1 'polypeptide(L)'
;MERILRGIMRYRVLDRATMVKQFEQVQDHPVPKAVFYTCMDSRMIPTRFTETSVGDMFVVRNAGNVVPHSQYFSDEMTSCEPAAMELGCVINDVRHIIVCGHSDCKAMNLLYKLKSPQESNIEQRRISPLKSWLCNHAKTSLDKFLAMNGDFKKPMIFTAETEQRKFVAYIDPEDKFCIEDKLSQVNTLQQLQNVASYGMLKKQKYYVDKNSMANSRQIFEYSEESQAEKLARKSKDSPFMIIGLVGLVGAVGFGAYKFKTKGKMSTSVFLMQLRVAAQGTVVSALTLGLIYTLATEHIFKDKGKKE
;
A
#
# COMPACT_ATOMS: atom_id res chain seq x y z
N MET A 1 -23.94 4.04 15.25
CA MET A 1 -24.22 2.59 15.29
C MET A 1 -25.09 2.11 14.13
N GLU A 2 -26.20 2.78 13.82
CA GLU A 2 -27.11 2.38 12.74
C GLU A 2 -26.44 2.15 11.38
N ARG A 3 -25.50 3.02 10.98
CA ARG A 3 -24.74 2.87 9.73
C ARG A 3 -23.95 1.55 9.66
N ILE A 4 -23.36 1.12 10.78
CA ILE A 4 -22.60 -0.13 10.85
C ILE A 4 -23.54 -1.32 10.71
N LEU A 5 -24.66 -1.30 11.45
CA LEU A 5 -25.68 -2.35 11.36
C LEU A 5 -26.25 -2.47 9.96
N ARG A 6 -26.61 -1.35 9.33
CA ARG A 6 -27.08 -1.31 7.94
C ARG A 6 -26.02 -1.82 6.96
N GLY A 7 -24.75 -1.52 7.21
CA GLY A 7 -23.62 -2.06 6.45
C GLY A 7 -23.51 -3.59 6.55
N ILE A 8 -23.65 -4.15 7.75
CA ILE A 8 -23.64 -5.60 7.96
C ILE A 8 -24.82 -6.27 7.26
N MET A 9 -26.02 -5.68 7.35
CA MET A 9 -27.20 -6.18 6.64
C MET A 9 -27.01 -6.15 5.13
N ARG A 10 -26.45 -5.06 4.59
CA ARG A 10 -26.11 -4.94 3.17
C ARG A 10 -25.09 -5.99 2.73
N TYR A 11 -24.02 -6.17 3.50
CA TYR A 11 -23.01 -7.21 3.24
C TYR A 11 -23.65 -8.60 3.15
N ARG A 12 -24.55 -8.95 4.08
CA ARG A 12 -25.24 -10.25 4.08
C ARG A 12 -26.06 -10.51 2.83
N VAL A 13 -26.72 -9.48 2.30
CA VAL A 13 -27.64 -9.61 1.16
C VAL A 13 -26.91 -9.51 -0.18
N LEU A 14 -25.97 -8.57 -0.32
CA LEU A 14 -25.37 -8.23 -1.61
C LEU A 14 -23.99 -8.86 -1.82
N ASP A 15 -23.12 -8.78 -0.81
CA ASP A 15 -21.68 -9.02 -1.01
C ASP A 15 -21.23 -10.41 -0.52
N ARG A 16 -21.97 -11.02 0.42
CA ARG A 16 -21.61 -12.29 1.05
C ARG A 16 -21.35 -13.40 0.04
N ALA A 17 -22.22 -13.56 -0.96
CA ALA A 17 -22.08 -14.64 -1.94
C ALA A 17 -20.76 -14.54 -2.74
N THR A 18 -20.33 -13.32 -3.08
CA THR A 18 -19.07 -13.08 -3.78
C THR A 18 -17.89 -13.31 -2.85
N MET A 19 -17.95 -12.83 -1.61
CA MET A 19 -16.86 -12.98 -0.64
C MET A 19 -16.67 -14.43 -0.21
N VAL A 20 -17.74 -15.22 -0.07
CA VAL A 20 -17.66 -16.66 0.22
C VAL A 20 -16.87 -17.40 -0.86
N LYS A 21 -17.10 -17.09 -2.14
CA LYS A 21 -16.33 -17.70 -3.24
C LYS A 21 -14.83 -17.37 -3.16
N GLN A 22 -14.50 -16.15 -2.74
CA GLN A 22 -13.10 -15.77 -2.51
C GLN A 22 -12.51 -16.52 -1.31
N PHE A 23 -13.28 -16.70 -0.23
CA PHE A 23 -12.84 -17.50 0.91
C PHE A 23 -12.62 -18.97 0.53
N GLU A 24 -13.50 -19.58 -0.26
CA GLU A 24 -13.34 -20.95 -0.75
C GLU A 24 -12.05 -21.11 -1.58
N GLN A 25 -11.78 -20.16 -2.49
CA GLN A 25 -10.53 -20.15 -3.28
C GLN A 25 -9.28 -20.06 -2.41
N VAL A 26 -9.32 -19.23 -1.35
CA VAL A 26 -8.20 -19.01 -0.44
C VAL A 26 -8.06 -20.14 0.59
N GLN A 27 -9.16 -20.78 0.99
CA GLN A 27 -9.16 -21.85 1.98
C GLN A 27 -8.31 -23.03 1.53
N ASP A 28 -8.44 -23.42 0.26
CA ASP A 28 -7.74 -24.58 -0.25
C ASP A 28 -6.24 -24.26 -0.44
N HIS A 29 -5.90 -23.08 -0.97
CA HIS A 29 -4.53 -22.69 -1.32
C HIS A 29 -4.23 -21.22 -1.02
N PRO A 30 -4.03 -20.82 0.25
CA PRO A 30 -3.70 -19.44 0.59
C PRO A 30 -2.26 -19.12 0.15
N VAL A 31 -2.07 -18.04 -0.63
CA VAL A 31 -0.74 -17.57 -1.06
C VAL A 31 -0.52 -16.10 -0.67
N PRO A 32 -0.50 -15.79 0.65
CA PRO A 32 -0.30 -14.44 1.13
C PRO A 32 1.05 -13.89 0.65
N LYS A 33 1.05 -12.64 0.18
CA LYS A 33 2.21 -11.97 -0.39
C LYS A 33 3.02 -11.22 0.66
N ALA A 34 2.37 -10.71 1.71
CA ALA A 34 3.04 -9.87 2.70
C ALA A 34 2.45 -9.98 4.12
N VAL A 35 3.26 -9.65 5.12
CA VAL A 35 2.82 -9.26 6.46
C VAL A 35 2.86 -7.73 6.54
N PHE A 36 1.72 -7.09 6.74
CA PHE A 36 1.52 -5.65 6.66
C PHE A 36 1.24 -5.05 8.04
N TYR A 37 2.22 -4.38 8.62
CA TYR A 37 2.08 -3.64 9.87
C TYR A 37 1.63 -2.21 9.59
N THR A 38 0.55 -1.77 10.23
CA THR A 38 0.05 -0.39 10.09
C THR A 38 -0.65 0.10 11.34
N CYS A 39 -1.07 1.37 11.33
CA CYS A 39 -1.75 1.96 12.46
C CYS A 39 -3.23 1.52 12.52
N MET A 40 -3.76 1.40 13.73
CA MET A 40 -5.19 1.21 13.99
C MET A 40 -6.05 2.45 13.70
N ASP A 41 -5.44 3.56 13.26
CA ASP A 41 -6.13 4.79 12.85
C ASP A 41 -7.25 4.49 11.84
N SER A 42 -8.42 5.09 12.05
CA SER A 42 -9.61 4.81 11.24
C SER A 42 -9.48 5.24 9.78
N ARG A 43 -8.53 6.11 9.46
CA ARG A 43 -8.19 6.52 8.08
C ARG A 43 -7.35 5.45 7.36
N MET A 44 -6.66 4.59 8.11
CA MET A 44 -5.83 3.54 7.56
C MET A 44 -6.68 2.32 7.21
N ILE A 45 -6.85 2.09 5.91
CA ILE A 45 -7.53 0.90 5.38
C ILE A 45 -6.60 0.26 4.34
N PRO A 46 -5.61 -0.54 4.78
CA PRO A 46 -4.56 -1.09 3.92
C PRO A 46 -5.10 -1.74 2.65
N THR A 47 -6.15 -2.56 2.78
CA THR A 47 -6.72 -3.29 1.66
C THR A 47 -7.31 -2.40 0.57
N ARG A 48 -7.76 -1.18 0.91
CA ARG A 48 -8.35 -0.26 -0.07
C ARG A 48 -7.32 0.43 -0.96
N PHE A 49 -6.22 0.91 -0.39
CA PHE A 49 -5.21 1.65 -1.17
C PHE A 49 -4.13 0.75 -1.77
N THR A 50 -4.02 -0.51 -1.30
CA THR A 50 -3.18 -1.54 -1.94
C THR A 50 -3.94 -2.38 -2.94
N GLU A 51 -5.25 -2.14 -3.13
CA GLU A 51 -6.14 -2.91 -4.01
C GLU A 51 -6.07 -4.43 -3.78
N THR A 52 -5.94 -4.84 -2.52
CA THR A 52 -5.77 -6.24 -2.15
C THR A 52 -7.08 -6.91 -1.72
N SER A 53 -7.14 -8.20 -2.00
CA SER A 53 -8.27 -9.09 -1.77
C SER A 53 -8.07 -9.98 -0.54
N VAL A 54 -9.11 -10.74 -0.21
CA VAL A 54 -9.03 -11.78 0.82
C VAL A 54 -7.87 -12.73 0.49
N GLY A 55 -7.03 -13.04 1.49
CA GLY A 55 -5.90 -13.96 1.34
C GLY A 55 -4.59 -13.35 0.87
N ASP A 56 -4.57 -12.10 0.41
CA ASP A 56 -3.36 -11.48 -0.16
C ASP A 56 -2.31 -11.10 0.86
N MET A 57 -2.68 -10.84 2.12
CA MET A 57 -1.74 -10.44 3.17
C MET A 57 -2.28 -10.67 4.58
N PHE A 58 -1.36 -10.85 5.52
CA PHE A 58 -1.65 -10.73 6.95
C PHE A 58 -1.57 -9.25 7.35
N VAL A 59 -2.63 -8.70 7.93
CA VAL A 59 -2.65 -7.29 8.35
C VAL A 59 -2.60 -7.18 9.87
N VAL A 60 -1.55 -6.55 10.39
CA VAL A 60 -1.38 -6.27 11.82
C VAL A 60 -1.62 -4.79 12.06
N ARG A 61 -2.56 -4.48 12.94
CA ARG A 61 -2.95 -3.09 13.24
C ARG A 61 -2.81 -2.80 14.73
N ASN A 62 -1.97 -1.84 15.08
CA ASN A 62 -1.80 -1.38 16.46
C ASN A 62 -1.62 0.15 16.52
N ALA A 63 -1.50 0.70 17.72
CA ALA A 63 -1.28 2.12 17.90
C ALA A 63 0.15 2.51 17.46
N GLY A 64 0.25 3.23 16.35
CA GLY A 64 1.53 3.76 15.85
C GLY A 64 2.35 2.78 15.02
N ASN A 65 1.74 1.71 14.50
CA ASN A 65 2.40 0.70 13.66
C ASN A 65 3.71 0.16 14.25
N VAL A 66 3.75 0.04 15.58
CA VAL A 66 4.94 -0.28 16.38
C VAL A 66 5.16 -1.78 16.33
N VAL A 67 6.39 -2.21 16.06
CA VAL A 67 6.81 -3.61 16.18
C VAL A 67 7.81 -3.66 17.32
N PRO A 68 7.49 -4.28 18.47
CA PRO A 68 8.42 -4.43 19.57
C PRO A 68 9.74 -5.05 19.10
N HIS A 69 10.86 -4.60 19.69
CA HIS A 69 12.16 -5.21 19.45
C HIS A 69 12.20 -6.62 20.07
N SER A 70 12.98 -7.55 19.50
CA SER A 70 13.08 -8.94 19.95
C SER A 70 13.50 -9.08 21.43
N GLN A 71 14.22 -8.09 21.98
CA GLN A 71 14.58 -8.02 23.41
C GLN A 71 13.37 -7.97 24.36
N TYR A 72 12.20 -7.53 23.86
CA TYR A 72 10.96 -7.45 24.64
C TYR A 72 10.13 -8.74 24.53
N PHE A 73 10.63 -9.74 23.83
CA PHE A 73 10.00 -11.05 23.75
C PHE A 73 10.66 -12.01 24.76
N SER A 74 9.85 -12.52 25.68
CA SER A 74 10.18 -13.63 26.59
C SER A 74 8.94 -14.50 26.79
N ASP A 75 9.09 -15.66 27.43
CA ASP A 75 7.98 -16.59 27.67
C ASP A 75 6.81 -15.94 28.44
N GLU A 76 7.14 -15.07 29.40
CA GLU A 76 6.15 -14.33 30.19
C GLU A 76 5.74 -12.98 29.57
N MET A 77 6.51 -12.48 28.58
CA MET A 77 6.27 -11.18 27.93
C MET A 77 6.19 -11.35 26.42
N THR A 78 4.96 -11.49 25.92
CA THR A 78 4.67 -11.59 24.49
C THR A 78 3.69 -10.51 24.03
N SER A 79 3.66 -10.26 22.73
CA SER A 79 2.76 -9.31 22.08
C SER A 79 2.25 -9.88 20.75
N CYS A 80 1.17 -9.31 20.22
CA CYS A 80 0.53 -9.83 19.01
C CYS A 80 1.41 -9.66 17.75
N GLU A 81 2.26 -8.64 17.75
CA GLU A 81 3.10 -8.24 16.62
C GLU A 81 4.15 -9.30 16.24
N PRO A 82 5.00 -9.79 17.16
CA PRO A 82 5.91 -10.90 16.87
C PRO A 82 5.18 -12.21 16.59
N ALA A 83 4.05 -12.49 17.26
CA ALA A 83 3.26 -13.69 16.98
C ALA A 83 2.71 -13.68 15.55
N ALA A 84 2.21 -12.54 15.07
CA ALA A 84 1.79 -12.37 13.69
C ALA A 84 2.96 -12.45 12.70
N MET A 85 4.15 -12.00 13.10
CA MET A 85 5.37 -12.15 12.31
C MET A 85 5.72 -13.62 12.10
N GLU A 86 5.71 -14.41 13.17
CA GLU A 86 5.98 -15.85 13.12
C GLU A 86 4.91 -16.58 12.30
N LEU A 87 3.63 -16.29 12.53
CA LEU A 87 2.53 -16.86 11.77
C LEU A 87 2.64 -16.58 10.28
N GLY A 88 2.90 -15.33 9.89
CA GLY A 88 3.03 -14.97 8.49
C GLY A 88 4.32 -15.49 7.86
N CYS A 89 5.47 -15.16 8.45
CA CYS A 89 6.77 -15.37 7.80
C CYS A 89 7.32 -16.78 7.98
N VAL A 90 7.06 -17.42 9.13
CA VAL A 90 7.62 -18.75 9.45
C VAL A 90 6.62 -19.84 9.11
N ILE A 91 5.37 -19.73 9.58
CA ILE A 91 4.37 -20.77 9.38
C ILE A 91 3.81 -20.76 7.95
N ASN A 92 3.59 -19.58 7.37
CA ASN A 92 3.02 -19.41 6.02
C ASN A 92 4.06 -19.01 4.95
N ASP A 93 5.35 -19.07 5.26
CA ASP A 93 6.49 -18.73 4.37
C ASP A 93 6.34 -17.39 3.61
N VAL A 94 5.72 -16.40 4.24
CA VAL A 94 5.61 -15.06 3.64
C VAL A 94 7.00 -14.40 3.60
N ARG A 95 7.34 -13.85 2.44
CA ARG A 95 8.68 -13.32 2.14
C ARG A 95 8.81 -11.81 2.28
N HIS A 96 7.68 -11.09 2.30
CA HIS A 96 7.64 -9.64 2.34
C HIS A 96 7.03 -9.15 3.66
N ILE A 97 7.70 -8.21 4.31
CA ILE A 97 7.17 -7.48 5.47
C ILE A 97 7.10 -6.01 5.09
N ILE A 98 5.93 -5.40 5.33
CA ILE A 98 5.68 -3.99 5.07
C ILE A 98 5.37 -3.32 6.40
N VAL A 99 6.07 -2.23 6.72
CA VAL A 99 5.71 -1.36 7.84
C VAL A 99 5.26 -0.03 7.27
N CYS A 100 4.01 0.33 7.53
CA CYS A 100 3.33 1.48 6.94
C CYS A 100 2.89 2.45 8.04
N GLY A 101 3.65 3.54 8.17
CA GLY A 101 3.24 4.73 8.92
C GLY A 101 2.31 5.63 8.13
N HIS A 102 1.86 6.71 8.76
CA HIS A 102 1.00 7.72 8.13
C HIS A 102 1.18 9.09 8.77
N SER A 103 0.72 10.14 8.08
CA SER A 103 0.69 11.51 8.58
C SER A 103 -0.39 11.69 9.65
N ASP A 104 -0.18 12.68 10.51
CA ASP A 104 -1.04 13.02 11.66
C ASP A 104 -1.37 11.77 12.50
N CYS A 105 -0.35 10.95 12.77
CA CYS A 105 -0.52 9.75 13.57
C CYS A 105 -0.69 10.12 15.05
N LYS A 106 -1.89 9.91 15.59
CA LYS A 106 -2.20 10.24 16.99
C LYS A 106 -1.24 9.59 18.00
N ALA A 107 -0.79 8.38 17.71
CA ALA A 107 0.20 7.69 18.54
C ALA A 107 1.58 8.37 18.48
N MET A 108 2.00 8.85 17.30
CA MET A 108 3.26 9.60 17.15
C MET A 108 3.17 11.00 17.74
N ASN A 109 2.03 11.68 17.59
CA ASN A 109 1.77 12.97 18.23
C ASN A 109 1.85 12.84 19.76
N LEU A 110 1.31 11.75 20.33
CA LEU A 110 1.46 11.45 21.75
C LEU A 110 2.91 11.12 22.11
N LEU A 111 3.58 10.25 21.35
CA LEU A 111 4.98 9.91 21.57
C LEU A 111 5.87 11.15 21.61
N TYR A 112 5.64 12.11 20.71
CA TYR A 112 6.37 13.37 20.70
C TYR A 112 6.17 14.18 22.00
N LYS A 113 4.94 14.20 22.55
CA LYS A 113 4.66 14.85 23.85
C LYS A 113 5.34 14.14 25.03
N LEU A 114 5.56 12.83 24.94
CA LEU A 114 6.24 12.04 25.96
C LEU A 114 7.75 12.36 26.08
N LYS A 115 8.31 13.22 25.22
CA LYS A 115 9.66 13.77 25.41
C LYS A 115 9.80 14.55 26.73
N SER A 116 8.71 15.15 27.21
CA SER A 116 8.70 15.92 28.45
C SER A 116 8.67 14.98 29.67
N PRO A 117 9.53 15.18 30.68
CA PRO A 117 9.57 14.34 31.89
C PRO A 117 8.22 14.28 32.65
N GLN A 118 7.44 15.36 32.60
CA GLN A 118 6.12 15.44 33.23
C GLN A 118 5.12 14.46 32.59
N GLU A 119 5.19 14.29 31.27
CA GLU A 119 4.25 13.47 30.49
C GLU A 119 4.64 11.98 30.47
N SER A 120 5.91 11.67 30.73
CA SER A 120 6.49 10.32 30.75
C SER A 120 6.63 9.70 32.15
N ASN A 121 6.12 10.37 33.18
CA ASN A 121 6.19 9.92 34.56
C ASN A 121 5.59 8.50 34.74
N ILE A 122 6.21 7.68 35.60
CA ILE A 122 5.82 6.28 35.90
C ILE A 122 4.34 6.18 36.27
N GLU A 123 3.84 7.07 37.12
CA GLU A 123 2.43 7.07 37.55
C GLU A 123 1.47 7.27 36.36
N GLN A 124 1.81 8.18 35.43
CA GLN A 124 1.01 8.38 34.23
C GLN A 124 1.07 7.20 33.26
N ARG A 125 2.21 6.50 33.20
CA ARG A 125 2.35 5.28 32.38
C ARG A 125 1.53 4.12 32.94
N ARG A 126 1.43 4.00 34.27
CA ARG A 126 0.64 2.95 34.94
C ARG A 126 -0.86 3.07 34.66
N ILE A 127 -1.37 4.29 34.53
CA ILE A 127 -2.80 4.54 34.28
C ILE A 127 -3.17 4.60 32.79
N SER A 128 -2.18 4.64 31.89
CA SER A 128 -2.42 4.75 30.44
C SER A 128 -1.71 3.64 29.66
N PRO A 129 -2.45 2.61 29.23
CA PRO A 129 -1.90 1.52 28.42
C PRO A 129 -1.21 2.02 27.15
N LEU A 130 -1.73 3.07 26.51
CA LEU A 130 -1.13 3.66 25.32
C LEU A 130 0.21 4.37 25.62
N LYS A 131 0.30 5.13 26.72
CA LYS A 131 1.58 5.73 27.12
C LYS A 131 2.60 4.64 27.46
N SER A 132 2.18 3.60 28.20
CA SER A 132 3.03 2.45 28.52
C SER A 132 3.53 1.74 27.25
N TRP A 133 2.63 1.44 26.30
CA TRP A 133 2.95 0.85 25.00
C TRP A 133 4.02 1.65 24.24
N LEU A 134 3.83 2.96 24.10
CA LEU A 134 4.75 3.83 23.37
C LEU A 134 6.10 3.99 24.10
N CYS A 135 6.08 4.12 25.42
CA CYS A 135 7.32 4.23 26.20
C CYS A 135 8.14 2.93 26.19
N ASN A 136 7.49 1.77 26.13
CA ASN A 136 8.18 0.49 26.13
C ASN A 136 8.70 0.11 24.74
N HIS A 137 7.94 0.42 23.68
CA HIS A 137 8.24 -0.14 22.35
C HIS A 137 8.58 0.91 21.28
N ALA A 138 8.27 2.19 21.47
CA ALA A 138 8.54 3.27 20.51
C ALA A 138 9.53 4.33 21.03
N LYS A 139 10.05 4.17 22.26
CA LYS A 139 11.03 5.09 22.84
C LYS A 139 12.31 5.21 22.01
N THR A 140 12.78 4.11 21.42
CA THR A 140 13.96 4.14 20.53
C THR A 140 13.75 5.02 19.30
N SER A 141 12.52 5.06 18.75
CA SER A 141 12.14 5.97 17.68
C SER A 141 12.27 7.44 18.13
N LEU A 142 11.77 7.76 19.33
CA LEU A 142 11.83 9.10 19.90
C LEU A 142 13.27 9.52 20.22
N ASP A 143 14.04 8.66 20.87
CA ASP A 143 15.42 8.96 21.26
C ASP A 143 16.29 9.21 20.01
N LYS A 144 16.13 8.41 18.94
CA LYS A 144 16.80 8.64 17.65
C LYS A 144 16.36 9.95 16.99
N PHE A 145 15.07 10.26 17.02
CA PHE A 145 14.54 11.49 16.47
C PHE A 145 15.10 12.72 17.20
N LEU A 146 15.14 12.69 18.53
CA LEU A 146 15.71 13.76 19.34
C LEU A 146 17.22 13.91 19.12
N ALA A 147 17.95 12.80 18.92
CA ALA A 147 19.38 12.84 18.62
C ALA A 147 19.71 13.57 17.30
N MET A 148 18.75 13.77 16.40
CA MET A 148 18.94 14.59 15.21
C MET A 148 19.07 16.08 15.51
N ASN A 149 18.62 16.54 16.69
CA ASN A 149 18.62 17.96 17.08
C ASN A 149 18.01 18.91 16.00
N GLY A 150 17.06 18.41 15.20
CA GLY A 150 16.43 19.16 14.11
C GLY A 150 17.22 19.23 12.79
N ASP A 151 18.38 18.57 12.68
CA ASP A 151 19.15 18.47 11.44
C ASP A 151 18.64 17.31 10.55
N PHE A 152 17.61 17.58 9.75
CA PHE A 152 17.00 16.61 8.83
C PHE A 152 17.70 16.50 7.47
N LYS A 153 18.73 17.33 7.22
CA LYS A 153 19.50 17.29 5.96
C LYS A 153 20.45 16.10 5.90
N LYS A 154 20.86 15.58 7.06
CA LYS A 154 21.76 14.44 7.15
C LYS A 154 20.99 13.12 7.06
N PRO A 155 21.54 12.12 6.35
CA PRO A 155 20.96 10.80 6.34
C PRO A 155 21.03 10.14 7.72
N MET A 156 19.98 9.40 8.06
CA MET A 156 19.95 8.52 9.22
C MET A 156 20.42 7.12 8.83
N ILE A 157 21.20 6.51 9.72
CA ILE A 157 21.67 5.14 9.57
C ILE A 157 20.89 4.24 10.55
N PHE A 158 20.29 3.19 10.02
CA PHE A 158 19.64 2.14 10.79
C PHE A 158 20.47 0.88 10.64
N THR A 159 21.00 0.38 11.76
CA THR A 159 21.83 -0.82 11.81
C THR A 159 21.10 -1.86 12.65
N ALA A 160 20.76 -3.01 12.06
CA ALA A 160 20.27 -4.13 12.85
C ALA A 160 21.43 -4.80 13.61
N GLU A 161 21.11 -5.63 14.60
CA GLU A 161 22.10 -6.32 15.45
C GLU A 161 23.10 -7.20 14.67
N THR A 162 22.79 -7.56 13.43
CA THR A 162 23.77 -8.13 12.48
C THR A 162 24.26 -7.05 11.52
N GLU A 163 25.58 -6.83 11.49
CA GLU A 163 26.32 -5.91 10.59
C GLU A 163 25.88 -5.95 9.10
N GLN A 164 25.32 -7.08 8.65
CA GLN A 164 24.86 -7.27 7.28
C GLN A 164 23.53 -6.55 6.94
N ARG A 165 22.83 -5.95 7.90
CA ARG A 165 21.55 -5.26 7.67
C ARG A 165 21.63 -3.81 8.16
N LYS A 166 22.33 -2.99 7.38
CA LYS A 166 22.39 -1.54 7.52
C LYS A 166 21.65 -0.90 6.34
N PHE A 167 20.78 0.06 6.62
CA PHE A 167 20.18 0.89 5.60
C PHE A 167 20.24 2.36 5.97
N VAL A 168 20.25 3.20 4.95
CA VAL A 168 20.35 4.65 5.06
C VAL A 168 19.01 5.23 4.62
N ALA A 169 18.49 6.20 5.38
CA ALA A 169 17.22 6.85 5.07
C ALA A 169 17.32 8.36 5.27
N TYR A 170 16.62 9.11 4.43
CA TYR A 170 16.49 10.56 4.54
C TYR A 170 15.10 10.86 5.11
N ILE A 171 15.04 11.74 6.11
CA ILE A 171 13.78 12.12 6.77
C ILE A 171 13.39 13.49 6.26
N ASP A 172 12.35 13.55 5.43
CA ASP A 172 11.83 14.81 4.88
C ASP A 172 12.92 15.82 4.45
N PRO A 173 13.77 15.48 3.45
CA PRO A 173 14.89 16.34 3.06
C PRO A 173 14.47 17.71 2.53
N GLU A 174 13.21 17.84 2.12
CA GLU A 174 12.61 19.08 1.61
C GLU A 174 11.90 19.91 2.70
N ASP A 175 11.90 19.44 3.96
CA ASP A 175 11.33 20.13 5.12
C ASP A 175 9.85 20.53 4.93
N LYS A 176 9.04 19.63 4.35
CA LYS A 176 7.65 19.89 4.00
C LYS A 176 6.64 19.47 5.08
N PHE A 177 7.05 18.63 6.02
CA PHE A 177 6.15 18.01 6.99
C PHE A 177 6.31 18.59 8.39
N CYS A 178 5.27 18.49 9.21
CA CYS A 178 5.36 18.87 10.62
C CYS A 178 6.29 17.94 11.41
N ILE A 179 6.69 18.37 12.59
CA ILE A 179 7.69 17.66 13.41
C ILE A 179 7.20 16.25 13.81
N GLU A 180 5.90 16.08 14.05
CA GLU A 180 5.30 14.79 14.39
C GLU A 180 5.25 13.83 13.20
N ASP A 181 5.06 14.35 11.99
CA ASP A 181 5.06 13.55 10.76
C ASP A 181 6.48 13.06 10.42
N LYS A 182 7.49 13.89 10.67
CA LYS A 182 8.90 13.46 10.59
C LYS A 182 9.20 12.36 11.61
N LEU A 183 8.70 12.49 12.85
CA LEU A 183 8.80 11.42 13.85
C LEU A 183 8.09 10.15 13.37
N SER A 184 6.95 10.25 12.68
CA SER A 184 6.25 9.11 12.09
C SER A 184 7.09 8.39 11.03
N GLN A 185 7.86 9.11 10.20
CA GLN A 185 8.82 8.53 9.27
C GLN A 185 9.95 7.78 10.00
N VAL A 186 10.57 8.42 10.99
CA VAL A 186 11.63 7.79 11.81
C VAL A 186 11.12 6.54 12.51
N ASN A 187 9.89 6.60 13.06
CA ASN A 187 9.27 5.46 13.72
C ASN A 187 9.08 4.28 12.77
N THR A 188 8.59 4.53 11.55
CA THR A 188 8.38 3.48 10.52
C THR A 188 9.69 2.78 10.19
N LEU A 189 10.77 3.54 10.01
CA LEU A 189 12.11 3.01 9.73
C LEU A 189 12.69 2.27 10.94
N GLN A 190 12.49 2.78 12.16
CA GLN A 190 12.88 2.08 13.38
C GLN A 190 12.17 0.73 13.52
N GLN A 191 10.91 0.63 13.12
CA GLN A 191 10.17 -0.62 13.18
C GLN A 191 10.72 -1.66 12.19
N LEU A 192 11.20 -1.24 11.01
CA LEU A 192 11.91 -2.14 10.10
C LEU A 192 13.19 -2.70 10.74
N GLN A 193 13.92 -1.89 11.51
CA GLN A 193 15.06 -2.37 12.29
C GLN A 193 14.61 -3.36 13.37
N ASN A 194 13.52 -3.09 14.09
CA ASN A 194 12.99 -3.99 15.11
C ASN A 194 12.55 -5.33 14.50
N VAL A 195 11.89 -5.33 13.34
CA VAL A 195 11.59 -6.56 12.57
C VAL A 195 12.86 -7.35 12.30
N ALA A 196 13.95 -6.70 11.89
CA ALA A 196 15.21 -7.36 11.60
C ALA A 196 15.93 -7.96 12.83
N SER A 197 15.54 -7.58 14.05
CA SER A 197 16.09 -8.14 15.30
C SER A 197 15.63 -9.56 15.60
N TYR A 198 14.55 -10.03 14.96
CA TYR A 198 14.01 -11.37 15.19
C TYR A 198 14.84 -12.45 14.48
N GLY A 199 15.49 -13.31 15.28
CA GLY A 199 16.35 -14.38 14.78
C GLY A 199 15.64 -15.41 13.91
N MET A 200 14.34 -15.63 14.11
CA MET A 200 13.52 -16.55 13.30
C MET A 200 13.54 -16.20 11.80
N LEU A 201 13.65 -14.92 11.45
CA LEU A 201 13.74 -14.45 10.06
C LEU A 201 15.12 -14.70 9.40
N LYS A 202 16.15 -15.09 10.17
CA LYS A 202 17.48 -15.42 9.63
C LYS A 202 17.49 -16.82 9.01
N LYS A 203 16.73 -17.77 9.57
CA LYS A 203 16.63 -19.16 9.07
C LYS A 203 16.06 -19.22 7.66
N GLN A 204 15.11 -18.34 7.32
CA GLN A 204 14.48 -18.25 6.01
C GLN A 204 15.46 -17.86 4.87
N LYS A 205 16.64 -17.27 5.19
CA LYS A 205 17.69 -16.97 4.19
C LYS A 205 18.58 -18.16 3.84
N TYR A 206 18.74 -19.15 4.72
CA TYR A 206 19.63 -20.29 4.45
C TYR A 206 19.06 -21.26 3.40
N TYR A 207 17.74 -21.24 3.19
CA TYR A 207 17.05 -21.97 2.12
C TYR A 207 16.94 -21.19 0.80
N VAL A 208 17.49 -19.97 0.74
CA VAL A 208 17.39 -19.08 -0.43
C VAL A 208 18.72 -19.07 -1.16
N ASP A 209 18.84 -20.07 -2.01
CA ASP A 209 19.54 -20.10 -3.29
C ASP A 209 20.83 -19.26 -3.42
N LYS A 210 21.97 -19.97 -3.53
CA LYS A 210 23.29 -19.48 -3.95
C LYS A 210 23.28 -18.73 -5.29
N ASN A 211 22.21 -18.80 -6.08
CA ASN A 211 22.07 -18.11 -7.36
C ASN A 211 21.45 -16.71 -7.29
N SER A 212 20.87 -16.27 -6.16
CA SER A 212 20.12 -15.00 -6.09
C SER A 212 20.93 -13.78 -5.65
N MET A 213 22.22 -13.92 -5.29
CA MET A 213 23.01 -12.79 -4.76
C MET A 213 23.38 -11.72 -5.80
N ALA A 214 23.15 -11.95 -7.09
CA ALA A 214 23.43 -10.97 -8.14
C ALA A 214 22.35 -9.87 -8.27
N ASN A 215 21.11 -10.12 -7.82
CA ASN A 215 19.97 -9.25 -8.17
C ASN A 215 19.43 -8.39 -7.02
N SER A 216 20.01 -8.49 -5.82
CA SER A 216 19.46 -7.83 -4.62
C SER A 216 19.86 -6.35 -4.46
N ARG A 217 20.66 -5.79 -5.38
CA ARG A 217 21.08 -4.37 -5.35
C ARG A 217 20.05 -3.39 -5.93
N GLN A 218 18.94 -3.87 -6.49
CA GLN A 218 18.05 -3.04 -7.31
C GLN A 218 16.65 -2.77 -6.71
N ILE A 219 16.48 -2.87 -5.39
CA ILE A 219 15.16 -2.70 -4.75
C ILE A 219 15.20 -1.46 -3.85
N PHE A 220 15.09 -0.28 -4.46
CA PHE A 220 14.49 0.97 -3.94
C PHE A 220 14.93 2.13 -4.86
N GLU A 221 14.57 2.03 -6.13
CA GLU A 221 14.57 3.17 -7.03
C GLU A 221 13.11 3.35 -7.44
N TYR A 222 12.42 4.32 -6.81
CA TYR A 222 11.13 4.78 -7.28
C TYR A 222 11.40 5.56 -8.57
N SER A 223 11.43 4.86 -9.72
CA SER A 223 11.39 5.54 -11.01
C SER A 223 9.97 6.05 -11.22
N GLU A 224 9.80 7.33 -11.51
CA GLU A 224 8.51 7.83 -12.00
C GLU A 224 8.10 7.02 -13.23
N GLU A 225 7.07 6.19 -13.09
CA GLU A 225 6.55 5.38 -14.18
C GLU A 225 6.11 6.33 -15.32
N SER A 226 6.76 6.20 -16.47
CA SER A 226 6.52 7.05 -17.63
C SER A 226 5.09 6.87 -18.12
N GLN A 227 4.49 7.91 -18.72
CA GLN A 227 3.14 7.83 -19.29
C GLN A 227 3.00 6.68 -20.31
N ALA A 228 4.11 6.33 -20.98
CA ALA A 228 4.18 5.19 -21.90
C ALA A 228 4.02 3.84 -21.18
N GLU A 229 4.64 3.66 -20.01
CA GLU A 229 4.56 2.44 -19.21
C GLU A 229 3.16 2.28 -18.58
N LYS A 230 2.59 3.38 -18.07
CA LYS A 230 1.20 3.41 -17.59
C LYS A 230 0.20 3.05 -18.68
N LEU A 231 0.44 3.52 -19.91
CA LEU A 231 -0.39 3.20 -21.07
C LEU A 231 -0.21 1.75 -21.50
N ALA A 232 1.01 1.21 -21.48
CA ALA A 232 1.31 -0.18 -21.82
C ALA A 232 0.76 -1.19 -20.80
N ARG A 233 0.60 -0.79 -19.53
CA ARG A 233 -0.09 -1.61 -18.53
C ARG A 233 -1.60 -1.59 -18.76
N LYS A 234 -2.17 -0.39 -18.90
CA LYS A 234 -3.62 -0.21 -19.19
C LYS A 234 -4.05 -0.83 -20.52
N SER A 235 -3.16 -0.96 -21.49
CA SER A 235 -3.43 -1.62 -22.78
C SER A 235 -3.70 -3.12 -22.63
N LYS A 236 -3.03 -3.78 -21.69
CA LYS A 236 -3.21 -5.21 -21.39
C LYS A 236 -4.50 -5.47 -20.62
N ASP A 237 -4.83 -4.60 -19.67
CA ASP A 237 -5.99 -4.78 -18.79
C ASP A 237 -7.32 -4.36 -19.46
N SER A 238 -7.28 -3.53 -20.51
CA SER A 238 -8.47 -2.99 -21.16
C SER A 238 -8.25 -2.73 -22.65
N PRO A 239 -8.33 -3.76 -23.52
CA PRO A 239 -8.03 -3.64 -24.96
C PRO A 239 -8.93 -2.61 -25.67
N PHE A 240 -10.15 -2.39 -25.19
CA PHE A 240 -11.07 -1.38 -25.74
C PHE A 240 -10.58 0.06 -25.60
N MET A 241 -9.75 0.37 -24.59
CA MET A 241 -9.14 1.69 -24.42
C MET A 241 -8.21 2.02 -25.59
N ILE A 242 -7.46 1.01 -26.06
CA ILE A 242 -6.50 1.16 -27.15
C ILE A 242 -7.20 1.33 -28.48
N ILE A 243 -8.29 0.58 -28.71
CA ILE A 243 -9.14 0.77 -29.89
C ILE A 243 -9.68 2.21 -29.93
N GLY A 244 -10.12 2.75 -28.79
CA GLY A 244 -10.55 4.14 -28.68
C GLY A 244 -9.43 5.16 -28.96
N LEU A 245 -8.21 4.90 -28.48
CA LEU A 245 -7.06 5.77 -28.68
C LEU A 245 -6.56 5.78 -30.14
N VAL A 246 -6.50 4.60 -30.77
CA VAL A 246 -6.18 4.47 -32.20
C VAL A 246 -7.25 5.15 -33.05
N GLY A 247 -8.53 4.98 -32.72
CA GLY A 247 -9.64 5.66 -33.37
C GLY A 247 -9.54 7.18 -33.25
N LEU A 248 -9.16 7.71 -32.08
CA LEU A 248 -8.95 9.13 -31.85
C LEU A 248 -7.81 9.69 -32.72
N VAL A 249 -6.66 9.00 -32.75
CA VAL A 249 -5.51 9.40 -33.59
C VAL A 249 -5.89 9.37 -35.07
N GLY A 250 -6.64 8.35 -35.50
CA GLY A 250 -7.17 8.26 -36.86
C GLY A 250 -8.12 9.41 -37.20
N ALA A 251 -9.06 9.74 -36.31
CA ALA A 251 -10.02 10.83 -36.51
C ALA A 251 -9.33 12.20 -36.59
N VAL A 252 -8.32 12.44 -35.74
CA VAL A 252 -7.53 13.67 -35.76
C VAL A 252 -6.64 13.74 -37.01
N GLY A 253 -6.02 12.63 -37.41
CA GLY A 253 -5.22 12.56 -38.64
C GLY A 253 -6.05 12.80 -39.91
N PHE A 254 -7.23 12.17 -40.00
CA PHE A 254 -8.20 12.42 -41.07
C PHE A 254 -8.71 13.87 -41.06
N GLY A 255 -8.96 14.42 -39.86
CA GLY A 255 -9.28 15.83 -39.67
C GLY A 255 -8.18 16.76 -40.19
N ALA A 256 -6.92 16.51 -39.86
CA ALA A 256 -5.80 17.31 -40.33
C ALA A 256 -5.64 17.24 -41.87
N TYR A 257 -5.85 16.06 -42.47
CA TYR A 257 -5.85 15.91 -43.92
C TYR A 257 -7.01 16.68 -44.59
N LYS A 258 -8.22 16.56 -44.04
CA LYS A 258 -9.42 17.26 -44.53
C LYS A 258 -9.36 18.77 -44.30
N PHE A 259 -8.57 19.23 -43.33
CA PHE A 259 -8.28 20.64 -43.10
C PHE A 259 -7.46 21.24 -44.24
N LYS A 260 -6.49 20.50 -44.79
CA LYS A 260 -5.68 20.94 -45.94
C LYS A 260 -6.45 20.93 -47.27
N THR A 261 -7.47 20.09 -47.42
CA THR A 261 -8.31 19.98 -48.63
C THR A 261 -9.66 20.71 -48.49
N LYS A 262 -9.78 21.57 -47.49
CA LYS A 262 -11.04 22.20 -47.12
C LYS A 262 -11.45 23.28 -48.12
N GLY A 263 -12.64 23.14 -48.70
CA GLY A 263 -13.30 24.20 -49.50
C GLY A 263 -13.77 25.39 -48.65
N LYS A 264 -14.80 26.12 -49.10
CA LYS A 264 -15.34 27.38 -48.52
C LYS A 264 -15.91 27.32 -47.07
N MET A 265 -15.60 26.31 -46.26
CA MET A 265 -16.10 26.24 -44.88
C MET A 265 -15.22 27.07 -43.92
N SER A 266 -15.85 27.86 -43.04
CA SER A 266 -15.17 28.64 -41.99
C SER A 266 -14.36 27.74 -41.04
N THR A 267 -13.17 28.19 -40.67
CA THR A 267 -12.20 27.47 -39.83
C THR A 267 -12.80 27.04 -38.48
N SER A 268 -13.59 27.91 -37.85
CA SER A 268 -14.23 27.65 -36.55
C SER A 268 -15.27 26.52 -36.60
N VAL A 269 -16.08 26.45 -37.67
CA VAL A 269 -17.10 25.39 -37.84
C VAL A 269 -16.46 24.00 -37.99
N PHE A 270 -15.31 23.94 -38.68
CA PHE A 270 -14.60 22.68 -38.87
C PHE A 270 -13.91 22.18 -37.61
N LEU A 271 -13.26 23.07 -36.86
CA LEU A 271 -12.65 22.70 -35.58
C LEU A 271 -13.71 22.22 -34.58
N MET A 272 -14.90 22.82 -34.61
CA MET A 272 -16.04 22.36 -33.81
C MET A 272 -16.48 20.94 -34.19
N GLN A 273 -16.66 20.65 -35.49
CA GLN A 273 -17.04 19.33 -35.98
C GLN A 273 -15.96 18.26 -35.70
N LEU A 274 -14.68 18.60 -35.90
CA LEU A 274 -13.57 17.70 -35.65
C LEU A 274 -13.49 17.31 -34.17
N ARG A 275 -13.69 18.27 -33.27
CA ARG A 275 -13.70 18.02 -31.82
C ARG A 275 -14.84 17.08 -31.42
N VAL A 276 -16.06 17.33 -31.92
CA VAL A 276 -17.22 16.48 -31.64
C VAL A 276 -17.02 15.06 -32.19
N ALA A 277 -16.45 14.90 -33.38
CA ALA A 277 -16.15 13.60 -33.96
C ALA A 277 -15.08 12.84 -33.15
N ALA A 278 -14.01 13.54 -32.73
CA ALA A 278 -12.95 12.98 -31.90
C ALA A 278 -13.49 12.49 -30.54
N GLN A 279 -14.31 13.30 -29.88
CA GLN A 279 -14.96 12.94 -28.61
C GLN A 279 -15.96 11.79 -28.78
N GLY A 280 -16.76 11.81 -29.86
CA GLY A 280 -17.71 10.75 -30.18
C GLY A 280 -17.04 9.39 -30.35
N THR A 281 -15.88 9.34 -31.01
CA THR A 281 -15.15 8.08 -31.25
C THR A 281 -14.71 7.40 -29.95
N VAL A 282 -14.24 8.19 -28.98
CA VAL A 282 -13.82 7.68 -27.66
C VAL A 282 -15.03 7.17 -26.86
N VAL A 283 -16.13 7.94 -26.84
CA VAL A 283 -17.36 7.55 -26.14
C VAL A 283 -17.93 6.26 -26.73
N SER A 284 -18.02 6.16 -28.06
CA SER A 284 -18.52 4.95 -28.73
C SER A 284 -17.67 3.71 -28.43
N ALA A 285 -16.35 3.82 -28.41
CA ALA A 285 -15.47 2.71 -28.06
C ALA A 285 -15.66 2.22 -26.62
N LEU A 286 -15.84 3.15 -25.67
CA LEU A 286 -16.12 2.82 -24.27
C LEU A 286 -17.50 2.18 -24.10
N THR A 287 -18.52 2.68 -24.79
CA THR A 287 -19.87 2.11 -24.76
C THR A 287 -19.89 0.70 -25.33
N LEU A 288 -19.21 0.44 -26.44
CA LEU A 288 -19.07 -0.91 -27.01
C LEU A 288 -18.31 -1.85 -26.07
N GLY A 289 -17.25 -1.37 -25.42
CA GLY A 289 -16.54 -2.14 -24.40
C GLY A 289 -17.45 -2.54 -23.23
N LEU A 290 -18.29 -1.62 -22.75
CA LEU A 290 -19.26 -1.91 -21.69
C LEU A 290 -20.31 -2.94 -22.13
N ILE A 291 -20.87 -2.78 -23.34
CA ILE A 291 -21.84 -3.73 -23.91
C ILE A 291 -21.20 -5.11 -24.08
N TYR A 292 -19.95 -5.19 -24.54
CA TYR A 292 -19.22 -6.44 -24.67
C TYR A 292 -19.03 -7.13 -23.31
N THR A 293 -18.60 -6.39 -22.29
CA THR A 293 -18.45 -6.94 -20.93
C THR A 293 -19.78 -7.44 -20.40
N LEU A 294 -20.87 -6.67 -20.53
CA LEU A 294 -22.20 -7.06 -20.10
C LEU A 294 -22.72 -8.31 -20.85
N ALA A 295 -22.52 -8.37 -22.17
CA ALA A 295 -22.92 -9.52 -22.99
C ALA A 295 -22.10 -10.77 -22.64
N THR A 296 -20.80 -10.62 -22.38
CA THR A 296 -19.95 -11.74 -21.98
C THR A 296 -20.35 -12.29 -20.62
N GLU A 297 -20.70 -11.42 -19.68
CA GLU A 297 -21.16 -11.85 -18.35
C GLU A 297 -22.56 -12.47 -18.35
N HIS A 298 -23.50 -12.00 -19.19
CA HIS A 298 -24.89 -12.47 -19.18
C HIS A 298 -25.17 -13.61 -20.17
N ILE A 299 -24.53 -13.65 -21.35
CA ILE A 299 -24.86 -14.63 -22.40
C ILE A 299 -23.97 -15.88 -22.30
N PHE A 300 -22.68 -15.72 -21.99
CA PHE A 300 -21.75 -16.86 -21.95
C PHE A 300 -21.73 -17.58 -20.61
N LYS A 301 -22.05 -16.90 -19.51
CA LYS A 301 -22.12 -17.51 -18.17
C LYS A 301 -23.35 -18.40 -17.99
N ASP A 302 -24.41 -18.20 -18.78
CA ASP A 302 -25.62 -19.00 -18.75
C ASP A 302 -25.51 -20.31 -19.56
N LYS A 303 -24.57 -20.38 -20.52
CA LYS A 303 -24.27 -21.61 -21.26
C LYS A 303 -23.39 -22.60 -20.49
N GLY A 304 -22.55 -22.14 -19.57
CA GLY A 304 -21.68 -23.00 -18.74
C GLY A 304 -22.37 -23.67 -17.54
N LYS A 305 -23.69 -23.51 -17.38
CA LYS A 305 -24.49 -24.16 -16.33
C LYS A 305 -25.38 -25.30 -16.84
N LYS A 306 -25.33 -25.61 -18.15
CA LYS A 306 -26.19 -26.61 -18.80
C LYS A 306 -25.45 -27.83 -19.37
N GLU A 307 -24.18 -28.01 -19.05
CA GLU A 307 -23.46 -29.27 -19.28
C GLU A 307 -22.89 -29.80 -17.96
#